data_AF-A0A2G1VY87-F1
#
_entry.id   AF-A0A2G1VY87-F1
#
_cell.length_a   1.000
_cell.length_b   1.000
_cell.length_c   1.000
_cell.angle_alpha   90.00
_cell.angle_beta   90.00
_cell.angle_gamma   90.00
#
_symmetry.space_group_name_H-M   'P 1'
#
loop_
_entity.id
_entity.type
_entity.pdbx_description
1 polymer ?
#
loop_
_entity_poly.entity_id
_entity_poly.type
_entity_poly.pdbx_seq_one_letter_code
_entity_poly.pdbx_strand_id
1 'polypeptide(L)'
;MRYIISTSFGLAAIAILASGGLFFLLSRPGESSPQEAQNWFETIVHEDASAFNDIQHYTDQGIDFSHHFRFRFNAIDDLTVLIKKHDLTRNPNAEPIQTFGLPPWYTPSEVPEDAPKFERHGSEPILLFIDPAKNVAYFEFLHL
;
A
#
# COMPACT_ATOMS: atom_id res chain seq x y z
N MET A 1 1.41 -49.06 40.76
CA MET A 1 0.39 -48.06 40.35
C MET A 1 0.46 -47.97 38.83
N ARG A 2 -0.51 -48.47 38.03
CA ARG A 2 -1.70 -47.73 37.50
C ARG A 2 -1.29 -46.30 37.07
N TYR A 3 -1.29 -45.88 35.80
CA TYR A 3 -2.40 -45.81 34.85
C TYR A 3 -1.98 -45.86 33.36
N ILE A 4 -2.99 -46.16 32.53
CA ILE A 4 -3.05 -46.28 31.06
C ILE A 4 -3.44 -44.90 30.44
N ILE A 5 -3.35 -44.79 29.10
CA ILE A 5 -4.09 -43.96 28.11
C ILE A 5 -3.09 -43.10 27.29
N SER A 6 -2.62 -43.51 26.10
CA SER A 6 -3.30 -43.59 24.77
C SER A 6 -3.69 -42.23 24.17
N THR A 7 -3.58 -42.16 22.83
CA THR A 7 -4.23 -41.25 21.86
C THR A 7 -3.59 -39.84 21.74
N SER A 8 -3.30 -39.25 20.57
CA SER A 8 -3.70 -39.51 19.18
C SER A 8 -2.72 -38.84 18.21
N PHE A 9 -2.71 -39.33 16.97
CA PHE A 9 -2.24 -38.67 15.75
C PHE A 9 -2.74 -37.23 15.59
N GLY A 10 -1.91 -36.39 14.96
CA GLY A 10 -2.28 -35.07 14.47
C GLY A 10 -1.22 -34.51 13.50
N LEU A 11 -1.21 -35.02 12.28
CA LEU A 11 -0.61 -34.38 11.11
C LEU A 11 -1.27 -33.02 10.86
N ALA A 12 -0.48 -31.95 10.69
CA ALA A 12 -0.60 -31.01 9.57
C ALA A 12 0.49 -29.93 9.66
N ALA A 13 1.36 -29.92 8.67
CA ALA A 13 2.19 -28.77 8.34
C ALA A 13 1.31 -27.63 7.83
N ILE A 14 1.57 -26.39 8.26
CA ILE A 14 1.30 -25.20 7.45
C ILE A 14 2.55 -24.32 7.49
N ALA A 15 2.89 -23.87 6.30
CA ALA A 15 4.16 -23.39 5.85
C ALA A 15 4.50 -21.97 6.31
N ILE A 16 5.80 -21.71 6.20
CA ILE A 16 6.50 -20.43 6.24
C ILE A 16 5.74 -19.33 5.48
N LEU A 17 5.49 -18.21 6.16
CA LEU A 17 5.55 -16.89 5.55
C LEU A 17 6.48 -16.02 6.39
N ALA A 18 7.73 -15.98 5.96
CA ALA A 18 8.65 -14.93 6.30
C ALA A 18 8.19 -13.66 5.59
N SER A 19 7.47 -12.80 6.30
CA SER A 19 7.27 -11.40 5.95
C SER A 19 7.70 -10.62 7.18
N GLY A 20 8.84 -9.93 7.07
CA GLY A 20 9.57 -9.40 8.20
C GLY A 20 8.81 -8.36 9.01
N GLY A 21 9.13 -8.32 10.31
CA GLY A 21 9.20 -7.06 11.04
C GLY A 21 7.97 -6.68 11.86
N LEU A 22 7.66 -7.48 12.88
CA LEU A 22 6.92 -7.01 14.03
C LEU A 22 7.79 -6.02 14.82
N PHE A 23 7.53 -4.71 14.72
CA PHE A 23 8.01 -3.69 15.66
C PHE A 23 6.86 -2.74 16.01
N PHE A 24 6.32 -2.87 17.22
CA PHE A 24 5.43 -1.89 17.84
C PHE A 24 6.28 -0.76 18.43
N LEU A 25 6.11 0.48 17.96
CA LEU A 25 6.64 1.67 18.63
C LEU A 25 5.56 2.77 18.73
N LEU A 26 5.64 3.49 19.83
CA LEU A 26 4.65 4.38 20.44
C LEU A 26 4.27 5.59 19.57
N SER A 27 3.00 5.71 19.17
CA SER A 27 2.48 6.90 18.49
C SER A 27 2.11 8.03 19.47
N ARG A 28 2.50 9.27 19.16
CA ARG A 28 2.04 10.48 19.87
C ARG A 28 0.65 10.91 19.35
N PRO A 29 -0.18 11.59 20.16
CA PRO A 29 -1.50 12.00 19.73
C PRO A 29 -1.41 13.19 18.76
N GLY A 30 -1.73 12.96 17.48
CA GLY A 30 -1.76 13.96 16.41
C GLY A 30 -1.11 13.50 15.10
N GLU A 31 -0.29 12.45 15.14
CA GLU A 31 0.19 11.72 13.96
C GLU A 31 -0.85 10.66 13.59
N SER A 32 -1.24 10.55 12.32
CA SER A 32 -1.92 9.33 11.91
C SER A 32 -0.93 8.19 12.05
N SER A 33 -1.21 7.36 13.04
CA SER A 33 -0.32 6.26 13.41
C SER A 33 -0.11 5.30 12.24
N PRO A 34 0.94 4.45 12.27
CA PRO A 34 1.10 3.30 11.38
C PRO A 34 -0.18 2.49 11.11
N GLN A 35 -1.20 2.59 11.98
CA GLN A 35 -2.54 2.09 11.79
C GLN A 35 -3.26 2.64 10.54
N GLU A 36 -3.09 3.90 10.13
CA GLU A 36 -3.77 4.43 8.94
C GLU A 36 -3.19 3.88 7.66
N ALA A 37 -1.86 3.75 7.56
CA ALA A 37 -1.23 3.07 6.46
C ALA A 37 -1.50 1.56 6.46
N GLN A 38 -1.65 0.95 7.65
CA GLN A 38 -2.13 -0.42 7.80
C GLN A 38 -3.58 -0.56 7.29
N ASN A 39 -4.47 0.35 7.68
CA ASN A 39 -5.86 0.39 7.21
C ASN A 39 -5.92 0.64 5.69
N TRP A 40 -4.96 1.39 5.15
CA TRP A 40 -4.80 1.58 3.71
C TRP A 40 -4.37 0.29 3.01
N PHE A 41 -3.35 -0.38 3.54
CA PHE A 41 -2.93 -1.68 3.04
C PHE A 41 -4.07 -2.69 3.10
N GLU A 42 -4.87 -2.68 4.17
CA GLU A 42 -6.09 -3.47 4.28
C GLU A 42 -7.15 -3.05 3.25
N THR A 43 -7.32 -1.76 2.96
CA THR A 43 -8.23 -1.30 1.89
C THR A 43 -7.81 -1.85 0.53
N ILE A 44 -6.53 -1.79 0.19
CA ILE A 44 -6.00 -2.24 -1.10
C ILE A 44 -5.96 -3.77 -1.20
N VAL A 45 -5.58 -4.46 -0.13
CA VAL A 45 -5.33 -5.91 -0.14
C VAL A 45 -6.56 -6.73 0.27
N HIS A 46 -7.43 -6.22 1.14
CA HIS A 46 -8.62 -6.96 1.59
C HIS A 46 -9.91 -6.58 0.86
N GLU A 47 -10.13 -5.30 0.50
CA GLU A 47 -11.43 -4.92 -0.07
C GLU A 47 -11.57 -5.30 -1.55
N ASP A 48 -10.49 -5.35 -2.34
CA ASP A 48 -10.59 -5.85 -3.72
C ASP A 48 -9.28 -6.40 -4.33
N ALA A 49 -8.63 -7.36 -3.67
CA ALA A 49 -7.49 -8.08 -4.26
C ALA A 49 -7.83 -8.75 -5.61
N SER A 50 -9.11 -8.90 -5.95
CA SER A 50 -9.53 -9.45 -7.25
C SER A 50 -9.31 -8.47 -8.41
N ALA A 51 -9.32 -7.18 -8.12
CA ALA A 51 -9.10 -6.10 -9.08
C ALA A 51 -7.60 -5.85 -9.35
N PHE A 52 -6.71 -6.31 -8.45
CA PHE A 52 -5.27 -6.13 -8.56
C PHE A 52 -4.53 -7.46 -8.71
N ASN A 53 -3.68 -7.55 -9.73
CA ASN A 53 -2.95 -8.80 -10.00
C ASN A 53 -1.59 -8.87 -9.31
N ASP A 54 -1.06 -7.73 -8.87
CA ASP A 54 0.25 -7.61 -8.23
C ASP A 54 0.29 -6.30 -7.44
N ILE A 55 0.87 -6.34 -6.23
CA ILE A 55 0.98 -5.19 -5.33
C ILE A 55 2.38 -5.21 -4.71
N GLN A 56 3.11 -4.11 -4.87
CA GLN A 56 4.40 -3.86 -4.25
C GLN A 56 4.26 -2.69 -3.28
N HIS A 57 4.94 -2.76 -2.14
CA HIS A 57 4.89 -1.76 -1.08
C HIS A 57 6.30 -1.49 -0.55
N TYR A 58 6.60 -0.22 -0.32
CA TYR A 58 7.77 0.26 0.39
C TYR A 58 7.37 1.36 1.37
N THR A 59 8.03 1.40 2.53
CA THR A 59 7.87 2.45 3.52
C THR A 59 9.22 3.11 3.74
N ASP A 60 9.26 4.43 3.66
CA ASP A 60 10.41 5.22 4.10
C ASP A 60 10.16 5.74 5.52
N GLN A 61 11.15 5.56 6.40
CA GLN A 61 11.07 5.91 7.83
C GLN A 61 11.97 7.10 8.18
N GLY A 62 11.91 8.15 7.35
CA GLY A 62 12.68 9.40 7.51
C GLY A 62 12.10 10.38 8.53
N ILE A 63 12.51 11.66 8.43
CA ILE A 63 11.88 12.77 9.17
C ILE A 63 10.40 12.87 8.80
N ASP A 64 10.09 12.64 7.53
CA ASP A 64 8.76 12.46 7.01
C ASP A 64 8.52 10.96 6.80
N PHE A 65 7.39 10.44 7.27
CA PHE A 65 7.05 9.02 7.15
C PHE A 65 6.19 8.84 5.89
N SER A 66 6.63 8.01 4.94
CA SER A 66 5.93 7.86 3.66
C SER A 66 5.74 6.41 3.23
N HIS A 67 4.61 6.16 2.56
CA HIS A 67 4.26 4.88 1.98
C HIS A 67 4.15 4.98 0.47
N HIS A 68 4.82 4.06 -0.21
CA HIS A 68 4.92 3.98 -1.67
C HIS A 68 4.39 2.64 -2.12
N PHE A 69 3.37 2.65 -2.97
CA PHE A 69 2.77 1.45 -3.50
C PHE A 69 2.78 1.45 -5.02
N ARG A 70 2.96 0.27 -5.60
CA ARG A 70 2.78 0.02 -7.02
C ARG A 70 1.82 -1.14 -7.18
N PHE A 71 0.75 -0.96 -7.92
CA PHE A 71 -0.18 -2.04 -8.22
C PHE A 71 -0.42 -2.20 -9.71
N ARG A 72 -0.67 -3.44 -10.11
CA ARG A 72 -1.10 -3.79 -11.46
C ARG A 72 -2.59 -4.05 -11.47
N PHE A 73 -3.29 -3.42 -12.41
CA PHE A 73 -4.73 -3.54 -12.59
C PHE A 73 -5.08 -4.19 -13.93
N ASN A 74 -6.32 -4.65 -14.11
CA ASN A 74 -6.80 -5.21 -15.37
C ASN A 74 -7.51 -4.14 -16.22
N ALA A 75 -8.29 -3.29 -15.55
CA ALA A 75 -9.00 -2.17 -16.14
C ALA A 75 -8.83 -0.92 -15.27
N ILE A 76 -8.89 0.27 -15.87
CA ILE A 76 -8.78 1.53 -15.11
C ILE A 76 -9.91 1.65 -14.09
N ASP A 77 -11.09 1.08 -14.38
CA ASP A 77 -12.25 1.10 -13.48
C ASP A 77 -11.96 0.40 -12.14
N ASP A 78 -11.00 -0.53 -12.09
CA ASP A 78 -10.51 -1.20 -10.87
C ASP A 78 -10.01 -0.18 -9.84
N LEU A 79 -9.53 0.99 -10.31
CA LEU A 79 -8.99 2.05 -9.46
C LEU A 79 -10.09 2.94 -8.84
N THR A 80 -11.33 2.80 -9.30
CA THR A 80 -12.46 3.64 -8.84
C THR A 80 -12.71 3.48 -7.34
N VAL A 81 -12.50 2.28 -6.80
CA VAL A 81 -12.65 2.02 -5.36
C VAL A 81 -11.66 2.85 -4.56
N LEU A 82 -10.40 2.92 -5.01
CA LEU A 82 -9.33 3.70 -4.37
C LEU A 82 -9.62 5.20 -4.45
N ILE A 83 -9.98 5.66 -5.64
CA ILE A 83 -10.29 7.08 -5.89
C ILE A 83 -11.42 7.53 -4.95
N LYS A 84 -12.50 6.75 -4.83
CA LYS A 84 -13.66 7.13 -3.99
C LYS A 84 -13.37 7.01 -2.50
N LYS A 85 -12.72 5.93 -2.07
CA LYS A 85 -12.46 5.66 -0.63
C LYS A 85 -11.56 6.74 -0.03
N HIS A 86 -10.59 7.23 -0.80
CA HIS A 86 -9.63 8.23 -0.35
C HIS A 86 -9.97 9.65 -0.79
N ASP A 87 -11.17 9.88 -1.33
CA ASP A 87 -11.62 11.19 -1.80
C ASP A 87 -10.61 11.87 -2.75
N LEU A 88 -10.04 11.07 -3.67
CA LEU A 88 -9.04 11.55 -4.60
C LEU A 88 -9.72 12.35 -5.72
N THR A 89 -9.18 13.53 -5.98
CA THR A 89 -9.64 14.42 -7.04
C THR A 89 -8.61 14.46 -8.17
N ARG A 90 -9.08 14.56 -9.41
CA ARG A 90 -8.17 14.58 -10.56
C ARG A 90 -7.33 15.86 -10.54
N ASN A 91 -6.00 15.74 -10.50
CA ASN A 91 -5.08 16.86 -10.65
C ASN A 91 -3.97 16.53 -11.67
N PRO A 92 -4.02 17.05 -12.90
CA PRO A 92 -2.98 16.80 -13.91
C PRO A 92 -1.62 17.40 -13.54
N ASN A 93 -1.58 18.35 -12.61
CA ASN A 93 -0.35 19.01 -12.15
C ASN A 93 0.20 18.38 -10.87
N ALA A 94 -0.35 17.24 -10.42
CA ALA A 94 0.24 16.48 -9.33
C ALA A 94 1.64 16.02 -9.73
N GLU A 95 2.58 16.16 -8.80
CA GLU A 95 3.98 15.78 -8.94
C GLU A 95 4.34 14.77 -7.86
N PRO A 96 5.15 13.74 -8.16
CA PRO A 96 5.61 12.79 -7.14
C PRO A 96 6.40 13.51 -6.06
N ILE A 97 6.27 13.07 -4.81
CA ILE A 97 7.06 13.64 -3.71
C ILE A 97 8.46 13.00 -3.75
N GLN A 98 9.43 13.65 -3.08
CA GLN A 98 10.88 13.39 -3.15
C GLN A 98 11.26 11.94 -3.50
N THR A 99 12.03 11.78 -4.57
CA THR A 99 12.33 10.49 -5.20
C THR A 99 13.66 9.86 -4.76
N PHE A 100 14.33 10.41 -3.74
CA PHE A 100 15.65 9.93 -3.33
C PHE A 100 15.53 8.67 -2.47
N GLY A 101 16.27 7.62 -2.85
CA GLY A 101 16.32 6.38 -2.08
C GLY A 101 15.13 5.44 -2.27
N LEU A 102 14.21 5.75 -3.19
CA LEU A 102 13.07 4.89 -3.48
C LEU A 102 13.49 3.62 -4.25
N PRO A 103 12.76 2.50 -4.08
CA PRO A 103 13.04 1.28 -4.82
C PRO A 103 12.95 1.48 -6.34
N PRO A 104 13.78 0.78 -7.14
CA PRO A 104 13.81 0.95 -8.60
C PRO A 104 12.49 0.66 -9.32
N TRP A 105 11.54 -0.03 -8.67
CA TRP A 105 10.22 -0.30 -9.26
C TRP A 105 9.24 0.85 -9.08
N TYR A 106 9.52 1.82 -8.21
CA TYR A 106 8.67 2.98 -7.97
C TYR A 106 9.13 4.16 -8.83
N THR A 107 8.56 4.27 -10.03
CA THR A 107 8.99 5.21 -11.06
C THR A 107 7.83 6.11 -11.53
N PRO A 108 7.13 6.82 -10.62
CA PRO A 108 6.01 7.67 -11.00
C PRO A 108 6.42 8.83 -11.92
N SER A 109 7.71 9.21 -11.93
CA SER A 109 8.28 10.21 -12.86
C SER A 109 8.34 9.74 -14.32
N GLU A 110 8.20 8.44 -14.58
CA GLU A 110 8.13 7.89 -15.95
C GLU A 110 6.70 7.83 -16.49
N VAL A 111 5.70 8.19 -15.67
CA VAL A 111 4.31 8.25 -16.10
C VAL A 111 4.13 9.39 -17.11
N PRO A 112 3.47 9.17 -18.25
CA PRO A 112 3.24 10.23 -19.24
C PRO A 112 2.54 11.46 -18.63
N GLU A 113 2.90 12.66 -19.08
CA GLU A 113 2.35 13.91 -18.56
C GLU A 113 0.83 14.03 -18.71
N ASP A 114 0.27 13.43 -19.77
CA ASP A 114 -1.15 13.42 -20.09
C ASP A 114 -1.93 12.31 -19.37
N ALA A 115 -1.23 11.44 -18.65
CA ALA A 115 -1.85 10.31 -17.97
C ALA A 115 -2.71 10.76 -16.77
N PRO A 116 -3.67 9.94 -16.34
CA PRO A 116 -4.51 10.27 -15.19
C PRO A 116 -3.70 10.37 -13.90
N LYS A 117 -3.83 11.52 -13.24
CA LYS A 117 -3.24 11.80 -11.94
C LYS A 117 -4.32 12.27 -10.97
N PHE A 118 -4.26 11.81 -9.73
CA PHE A 118 -5.22 12.15 -8.70
C PHE A 118 -4.50 12.48 -7.40
N GLU A 119 -5.11 13.36 -6.61
CA GLU A 119 -4.61 13.68 -5.30
C GLU A 119 -5.71 14.02 -4.29
N ARG A 120 -5.33 13.93 -3.03
CA ARG A 120 -6.03 14.55 -1.91
C ARG A 120 -5.05 15.45 -1.19
N HIS A 121 -5.31 16.76 -1.24
CA HIS A 121 -4.63 17.72 -0.37
C HIS A 121 -5.06 17.53 1.08
N GLY A 122 -4.15 17.77 2.02
CA GLY A 122 -4.42 17.70 3.46
C GLY A 122 -3.16 17.81 4.29
N SER A 123 -3.29 17.58 5.60
CA SER A 123 -2.13 17.36 6.48
C SER A 123 -1.35 16.11 6.08
N GLU A 124 -2.02 15.15 5.45
CA GLU A 124 -1.42 13.90 4.96
C GLU A 124 -1.80 13.72 3.50
N PRO A 125 -0.98 14.25 2.57
CA PRO A 125 -1.30 14.24 1.16
C PRO A 125 -1.24 12.81 0.61
N ILE A 126 -2.18 12.53 -0.29
CA ILE A 126 -2.24 11.29 -1.05
C ILE A 126 -2.08 11.61 -2.52
N LEU A 127 -1.23 10.85 -3.23
CA LEU A 127 -1.06 10.94 -4.67
C LEU A 127 -1.32 9.59 -5.32
N LEU A 128 -1.90 9.62 -6.52
CA LEU A 128 -2.13 8.46 -7.36
C LEU A 128 -1.79 8.81 -8.82
N PHE A 129 -0.79 8.14 -9.36
CA PHE A 129 -0.36 8.27 -10.76
C PHE A 129 -0.69 6.99 -11.51
N ILE A 130 -1.34 7.10 -12.66
CA ILE A 130 -1.78 5.93 -13.43
C ILE A 130 -1.02 5.90 -14.75
N ASP A 131 -0.27 4.83 -15.00
CA ASP A 131 0.30 4.49 -16.31
C ASP A 131 -0.63 3.49 -17.02
N PRO A 132 -1.56 3.96 -17.86
CA PRO A 132 -2.51 3.10 -18.55
C PRO A 132 -1.83 2.21 -19.60
N ALA A 133 -0.66 2.59 -20.12
CA ALA A 133 0.05 1.78 -21.11
C ALA A 133 0.68 0.53 -20.47
N LYS A 134 1.09 0.63 -19.21
CA LYS A 134 1.67 -0.49 -18.45
C LYS A 134 0.67 -1.23 -17.57
N ASN A 135 -0.56 -0.72 -17.45
CA ASN A 135 -1.55 -1.14 -16.46
C ASN A 135 -0.97 -1.13 -15.05
N VAL A 136 -0.30 -0.04 -14.72
CA VAL A 136 0.37 0.16 -13.43
C VAL A 136 -0.13 1.46 -12.83
N ALA A 137 -0.35 1.47 -11.52
CA ALA A 137 -0.56 2.70 -10.81
C ALA A 137 0.36 2.78 -9.59
N TYR A 138 0.84 3.99 -9.35
CA TYR A 138 1.74 4.37 -8.28
C TYR A 138 0.96 5.21 -7.29
N PHE A 139 1.07 4.85 -6.03
CA PHE A 139 0.38 5.55 -4.96
C PHE A 139 1.38 5.98 -3.90
N GLU A 140 1.20 7.21 -3.44
CA GLU A 140 2.02 7.82 -2.41
C GLU A 140 1.13 8.32 -1.27
N PHE A 141 1.53 8.06 -0.05
CA PHE A 141 0.93 8.64 1.14
C PHE A 141 2.00 9.15 2.07
N LEU A 142 1.93 10.44 2.39
CA LEU A 142 2.90 11.12 3.23
C LEU A 142 2.25 11.51 4.55
N HIS A 143 3.00 11.26 5.62
CA HIS A 143 2.72 11.77 6.95
C HIS A 143 3.69 12.92 7.24
N LEU A 144 3.13 14.12 7.38
CA LEU A 144 3.82 15.37 7.69
C LEU A 144 3.72 15.73 9.18
#